data_AF-A0A0F7FI65-F1
#
_entry.id   AF-A0A0F7FI65-F1
#
_cell.length_a   1.000
_cell.length_b   1.000
_cell.length_c   1.000
_cell.angle_alpha   90.00
_cell.angle_beta   90.00
_cell.angle_gamma   90.00
#
_symmetry.space_group_name_H-M   'P 1'
#
loop_
_entity.id
_entity.type
_entity.pdbx_description
1 polymer ?
#
loop_
_entity_poly.entity_id
_entity_poly.type
_entity_poly.pdbx_seq_one_letter_code
_entity_poly.pdbx_strand_id
1 'polypeptide(L)'
;MDKQESRPRVLPSGNLIYSYLIFSGIAKAFSSSIKLLEDGEEATPERAAATYLLLLQLEFSLRDLGSKLQLYQFFQRDEVTRVVYGYIARVTDLEASVEKLRKIQAGSLNPLLRSMLSRVLEESQRVLAESKRLDRLIEKILEKV
;
A
#
# COMPACT_ATOMS: atom_id res chain seq x y z
N MET A 1 -14.76 7.35 48.64
CA MET A 1 -14.37 6.16 47.84
C MET A 1 -14.66 6.49 46.40
N ASP A 2 -13.65 6.93 45.66
CA ASP A 2 -13.79 7.33 44.27
C ASP A 2 -14.06 6.10 43.40
N LYS A 3 -15.22 6.11 42.73
CA LYS A 3 -15.53 5.17 41.66
C LYS A 3 -14.72 5.60 40.45
N GLN A 4 -13.55 5.00 40.26
CA GLN A 4 -12.80 5.14 39.02
C GLN A 4 -13.57 4.40 37.93
N GLU A 5 -14.35 5.15 37.16
CA GLU A 5 -15.06 4.66 35.98
C GLU A 5 -14.05 3.98 35.05
N SER A 6 -14.17 2.66 34.92
CA SER A 6 -13.52 1.90 33.87
C SER A 6 -14.07 2.39 32.54
N ARG A 7 -13.38 3.36 31.93
CA ARG A 7 -13.71 3.82 30.58
C ARG A 7 -13.85 2.57 29.69
N PRO A 8 -14.94 2.44 28.91
CA PRO A 8 -15.06 1.34 27.98
C PRO A 8 -13.85 1.37 27.06
N ARG A 9 -13.03 0.31 27.08
CA ARG A 9 -12.06 0.07 26.03
C ARG A 9 -12.88 -0.12 24.77
N VAL A 10 -13.01 0.93 23.97
CA VAL A 10 -13.49 0.81 22.59
C VAL A 10 -12.48 -0.10 21.90
N LEU A 11 -12.81 -1.39 21.81
CA LEU A 11 -12.07 -2.32 20.98
C LEU A 11 -12.06 -1.72 19.57
N PRO A 12 -10.91 -1.61 18.90
CA PRO A 12 -10.88 -1.12 17.54
C PRO A 12 -11.75 -2.05 16.68
N SER A 13 -12.93 -1.58 16.30
CA SER A 13 -13.76 -2.26 15.31
C SER A 13 -13.03 -2.14 13.97
N GLY A 14 -12.36 -3.22 13.59
CA GLY A 14 -11.66 -3.33 12.33
C GLY A 14 -10.61 -4.42 12.43
N ASN A 15 -10.93 -5.56 11.84
CA ASN A 15 -10.03 -6.69 11.75
C ASN A 15 -8.76 -6.26 10.99
N LEU A 16 -7.62 -6.24 11.70
CA LEU A 16 -6.31 -5.90 11.16
C LEU A 16 -5.95 -6.76 9.92
N ILE A 17 -6.34 -8.04 9.94
CA ILE A 17 -6.15 -8.94 8.81
C ILE A 17 -6.99 -8.50 7.61
N TYR A 18 -8.24 -8.05 7.79
CA TYR A 18 -9.06 -7.59 6.67
C TYR A 18 -8.47 -6.34 6.01
N SER A 19 -8.02 -5.36 6.80
CA SER A 19 -7.33 -4.18 6.26
C SER A 19 -6.06 -4.57 5.49
N TYR A 20 -5.28 -5.52 6.01
CA TYR A 20 -4.12 -6.05 5.30
C TYR A 20 -4.50 -6.78 4.00
N LEU A 21 -5.56 -7.60 4.00
CA LEU A 21 -6.00 -8.33 2.81
C LEU A 21 -6.45 -7.38 1.70
N ILE A 22 -7.16 -6.29 2.04
CA ILE A 22 -7.54 -5.24 1.10
C ILE A 22 -6.30 -4.58 0.51
N PHE A 23 -5.37 -4.11 1.36
CA PHE A 23 -4.10 -3.53 0.92
C PHE A 23 -3.32 -4.50 0.01
N SER A 24 -3.18 -5.76 0.41
CA SER A 24 -2.45 -6.79 -0.33
C SER A 24 -3.10 -7.07 -1.69
N GLY A 25 -4.42 -7.13 -1.75
CA GLY A 25 -5.17 -7.31 -2.99
C GLY A 25 -4.97 -6.16 -3.97
N ILE A 26 -5.07 -4.92 -3.48
CA ILE A 26 -4.88 -3.71 -4.30
C ILE A 26 -3.43 -3.60 -4.75
N ALA A 27 -2.46 -3.84 -3.87
CA ALA A 27 -1.03 -3.81 -4.21
C ALA A 27 -0.69 -4.80 -5.33
N LYS A 28 -1.25 -6.02 -5.28
CA LYS A 28 -1.11 -7.02 -6.34
C LYS A 28 -1.78 -6.58 -7.63
N ALA A 29 -3.00 -6.05 -7.57
CA ALA A 29 -3.69 -5.54 -8.75
C ALA A 29 -2.91 -4.41 -9.44
N PHE A 30 -2.39 -3.45 -8.66
CA PHE A 30 -1.54 -2.37 -9.15
C PHE A 30 -0.27 -2.90 -9.83
N SER A 31 0.42 -3.84 -9.18
CA SER A 31 1.64 -4.47 -9.73
C SER A 31 1.37 -5.22 -11.03
N SER A 32 0.25 -5.97 -11.10
CA SER A 32 -0.20 -6.65 -12.32
C SER A 32 -0.55 -5.65 -13.42
N SER A 33 -1.17 -4.52 -13.09
CA SER A 33 -1.48 -3.46 -14.05
C SER A 33 -0.21 -2.86 -14.67
N ILE A 34 0.86 -2.68 -13.87
CA ILE A 34 2.16 -2.25 -14.39
C ILE A 34 2.78 -3.32 -15.29
N LYS A 35 2.72 -4.59 -14.90
CA LYS A 35 3.24 -5.69 -15.73
C LYS A 35 2.56 -5.73 -17.11
N LEU A 36 1.25 -5.52 -17.14
CA LEU A 36 0.47 -5.43 -18.37
C LEU A 36 0.84 -4.23 -19.27
N LEU A 37 1.46 -3.18 -18.72
CA LEU A 37 2.04 -2.08 -19.49
C LEU A 37 3.44 -2.41 -20.02
N GLU A 38 4.19 -3.29 -19.33
CA GLU A 38 5.55 -3.71 -19.67
C GLU A 38 5.59 -4.58 -20.93
N ASP A 39 4.61 -5.46 -21.09
CA ASP A 39 4.54 -6.45 -22.19
C ASP A 39 4.27 -5.81 -23.57
N GLY A 40 4.17 -4.47 -23.65
CA GLY A 40 4.29 -3.68 -24.90
C GLY A 40 3.11 -3.73 -25.87
N GLU A 41 2.31 -4.79 -25.88
CA GLU A 41 1.17 -4.95 -26.79
C GLU A 41 -0.04 -4.08 -26.41
N GLU A 42 -0.09 -3.57 -25.17
CA GLU A 42 -1.34 -3.01 -24.62
C GLU A 42 -1.14 -1.73 -23.79
N ALA A 43 -0.04 -1.00 -23.99
CA ALA A 43 0.17 0.27 -23.32
C ALA A 43 -0.78 1.33 -23.89
N THR A 44 -1.99 1.44 -23.31
CA THR A 44 -3.03 2.39 -23.72
C THR A 44 -3.32 3.43 -22.64
N PRO A 45 -3.90 4.60 -22.99
CA PRO A 45 -4.37 5.58 -22.02
C PRO A 45 -5.32 5.00 -20.97
N GLU A 46 -6.22 4.09 -21.36
CA GLU A 46 -7.19 3.45 -20.47
C GLU A 46 -6.49 2.61 -19.41
N ARG A 47 -5.42 1.90 -19.78
CA ARG A 47 -4.63 1.13 -18.82
C ARG A 47 -3.81 2.01 -17.89
N ALA A 48 -3.25 3.10 -18.40
CA ALA A 48 -2.61 4.10 -17.56
C ALA A 48 -3.61 4.70 -16.55
N ALA A 49 -4.84 5.00 -16.99
CA ALA A 49 -5.90 5.48 -16.11
C ALA A 49 -6.35 4.43 -15.08
N ALA A 50 -6.52 3.17 -15.48
CA ALA A 50 -6.84 2.08 -14.56
C ALA A 50 -5.73 1.87 -13.51
N THR A 51 -4.46 1.92 -13.94
CA THR A 51 -3.29 1.87 -13.04
C THR A 51 -3.32 3.02 -12.05
N TYR A 52 -3.68 4.23 -12.50
CA TYR A 52 -3.85 5.39 -11.63
C TYR A 52 -4.97 5.22 -10.60
N LEU A 53 -6.12 4.68 -11.00
CA LEU A 53 -7.22 4.41 -10.06
C LEU A 53 -6.82 3.40 -8.98
N LEU A 54 -6.09 2.34 -9.36
CA LEU A 54 -5.54 1.37 -8.42
C LEU A 54 -4.55 2.02 -7.45
N LEU A 55 -3.73 2.96 -7.91
CA LEU A 55 -2.82 3.72 -7.06
C LEU A 55 -3.56 4.56 -6.01
N LEU A 56 -4.65 5.23 -6.40
CA LEU A 56 -5.49 5.98 -5.45
C LEU A 56 -6.06 5.04 -4.38
N GLN A 57 -6.58 3.87 -4.77
CA GLN A 57 -7.06 2.87 -3.83
C GLN A 57 -5.95 2.32 -2.93
N LEU A 58 -4.73 2.18 -3.48
CA LEU A 58 -3.57 1.74 -2.72
C LEU A 58 -3.23 2.74 -1.61
N GLU A 59 -3.23 4.04 -1.92
CA GLU A 59 -3.02 5.12 -0.94
C GLU A 59 -4.05 5.05 0.20
N PHE A 60 -5.33 4.90 -0.11
CA PHE A 60 -6.37 4.76 0.91
C PHE A 60 -6.20 3.52 1.77
N SER A 61 -5.97 2.36 1.16
CA SER A 61 -5.80 1.10 1.89
C SER A 61 -4.54 1.08 2.78
N LEU A 62 -3.46 1.73 2.33
CA LEU A 62 -2.23 1.91 3.11
C LEU A 62 -2.48 2.76 4.36
N ARG A 63 -3.26 3.85 4.22
CA ARG A 63 -3.63 4.72 5.35
C ARG A 63 -4.54 4.02 6.35
N ASP A 64 -5.51 3.24 5.89
CA ASP A 64 -6.37 2.43 6.76
C ASP A 64 -5.54 1.40 7.53
N LEU A 65 -4.70 0.62 6.82
CA LEU A 65 -3.81 -0.36 7.44
C LEU A 65 -2.88 0.29 8.47
N GLY A 66 -2.29 1.44 8.13
CA GLY A 66 -1.44 2.21 9.04
C GLY A 66 -2.19 2.63 10.31
N SER A 67 -3.43 3.11 10.17
CA SER A 67 -4.28 3.49 11.31
C SER A 67 -4.61 2.30 12.21
N LYS A 68 -4.84 1.11 11.64
CA LYS A 68 -5.05 -0.13 12.42
C LYS A 68 -3.77 -0.60 13.10
N LEU A 69 -2.63 -0.54 12.43
CA LEU A 69 -1.33 -0.90 13.00
C LEU A 69 -0.91 0.00 14.16
N GLN A 70 -1.35 1.26 14.21
CA GLN A 70 -1.14 2.11 15.38
C GLN A 70 -1.79 1.55 16.65
N LEU A 71 -2.81 0.72 16.49
CA LEU A 71 -3.56 0.06 17.55
C LEU A 71 -3.10 -1.40 17.74
N TYR A 72 -1.91 -1.78 17.25
CA TYR A 72 -1.39 -3.17 17.28
C TYR A 72 -1.49 -3.85 18.66
N GLN A 73 -1.37 -3.08 19.75
CA GLN A 73 -1.43 -3.57 21.14
C GLN A 73 -2.79 -4.19 21.52
N PHE A 74 -3.84 -3.91 20.74
CA PHE A 74 -5.19 -4.45 20.96
C PHE A 74 -5.48 -5.69 20.10
N PHE A 75 -4.55 -6.13 19.26
CA PHE A 75 -4.69 -7.31 18.40
C PHE A 75 -3.86 -8.49 18.92
N GLN A 76 -4.14 -9.69 18.41
CA GLN A 76 -3.35 -10.86 18.77
C GLN A 76 -1.95 -10.77 18.15
N ARG A 77 -0.94 -11.22 18.91
CA ARG A 77 0.47 -11.19 18.51
C ARG A 77 0.69 -11.80 17.12
N ASP A 78 0.13 -13.00 16.88
CA ASP A 78 0.30 -13.72 15.61
C ASP A 78 -0.34 -13.00 14.42
N GLU A 79 -1.48 -12.32 14.63
CA GLU A 79 -2.13 -11.52 13.60
C GLU A 79 -1.26 -10.32 13.21
N VAL A 80 -0.73 -9.61 14.22
CA VAL A 80 0.16 -8.46 14.02
C VAL A 80 1.42 -8.90 13.27
N THR A 81 2.06 -9.98 13.70
CA THR A 81 3.25 -10.55 13.05
C THR A 81 2.99 -10.89 11.59
N ARG A 82 1.88 -11.59 11.31
CA ARG A 82 1.51 -11.96 9.94
C ARG A 82 1.28 -10.73 9.05
N VAL A 83 0.61 -9.71 9.58
CA VAL A 83 0.35 -8.47 8.84
C VAL A 83 1.62 -7.67 8.60
N VAL A 84 2.50 -7.58 9.59
CA VAL A 84 3.79 -6.88 9.45
C VAL A 84 4.66 -7.51 8.36
N TYR A 85 4.90 -8.82 8.42
CA TYR A 85 5.72 -9.48 7.41
C TYR A 85 5.05 -9.46 6.03
N GLY A 86 3.73 -9.63 6.00
CA GLY A 86 2.95 -9.50 4.77
C GLY A 86 3.08 -8.11 4.15
N TYR A 87 2.98 -7.06 4.97
CA TYR A 87 3.17 -5.68 4.54
C TYR A 87 4.56 -5.45 3.94
N ILE A 88 5.63 -5.85 4.66
CA ILE A 88 7.02 -5.68 4.20
C ILE A 88 7.18 -6.30 2.82
N ALA A 89 6.75 -7.55 2.66
CA ALA A 89 6.83 -8.26 1.38
C ALA A 89 6.04 -7.54 0.26
N ARG A 90 4.88 -6.95 0.56
CA ARG A 90 4.09 -6.21 -0.43
C ARG A 90 4.74 -4.87 -0.80
N VAL A 91 5.33 -4.15 0.15
CA VAL A 91 6.03 -2.89 -0.13
C VAL A 91 7.24 -3.14 -1.02
N THR A 92 8.04 -4.18 -0.75
CA THR A 92 9.16 -4.57 -1.62
C THR A 92 8.70 -4.88 -3.05
N ASP A 93 7.59 -5.61 -3.21
CA ASP A 93 7.01 -5.89 -4.54
C ASP A 93 6.54 -4.60 -5.25
N LEU A 94 5.98 -3.64 -4.50
CA LEU A 94 5.55 -2.36 -5.02
C LEU A 94 6.73 -1.51 -5.48
N GLU A 95 7.82 -1.44 -4.70
CA GLU A 95 9.05 -0.73 -5.08
C GLU A 95 9.61 -1.27 -6.40
N ALA A 96 9.68 -2.61 -6.54
CA ALA A 96 10.10 -3.24 -7.78
C ALA A 96 9.17 -2.91 -8.96
N SER A 97 7.86 -2.87 -8.73
CA SER A 97 6.87 -2.52 -9.75
C SER A 97 6.98 -1.05 -10.17
N VAL A 98 7.21 -0.13 -9.23
CA VAL A 98 7.41 1.30 -9.55
C VAL A 98 8.69 1.53 -10.36
N GLU A 99 9.75 0.76 -10.09
CA GLU A 99 10.96 0.82 -10.92
C GLU A 99 10.70 0.29 -12.35
N LYS A 100 9.85 -0.72 -12.52
CA LYS A 100 9.39 -1.15 -13.85
C LYS A 100 8.60 -0.05 -14.56
N LEU A 101 7.66 0.59 -13.86
CA LEU A 101 6.88 1.70 -14.40
C LEU A 101 7.77 2.84 -14.90
N ARG A 102 8.84 3.17 -14.16
CA ARG A 102 9.85 4.15 -14.60
C ARG A 102 10.50 3.77 -15.93
N LYS A 103 10.87 2.50 -16.12
CA LYS A 103 11.44 2.01 -17.39
C LYS A 103 10.46 2.10 -18.54
N ILE A 104 9.19 1.74 -18.31
CA ILE A 104 8.12 1.85 -19.31
C ILE A 104 7.93 3.31 -19.72
N GLN A 105 7.80 4.22 -18.75
CA GLN A 105 7.62 5.65 -18.98
C GLN A 105 8.77 6.27 -19.78
N ALA A 106 10.01 5.82 -19.55
CA ALA A 106 11.20 6.27 -20.27
C ALA A 106 11.29 5.74 -21.72
N GLY A 107 10.51 4.71 -22.06
CA GLY A 107 10.48 4.09 -23.39
C GLY A 107 9.88 4.99 -24.48
N SER A 108 9.86 4.48 -25.71
CA SER A 108 9.27 5.16 -26.86
C SER A 108 7.75 5.07 -26.86
N LEU A 109 7.11 5.91 -26.04
CA LEU A 109 5.66 6.03 -25.92
C LEU A 109 5.15 7.29 -26.65
N ASN A 110 3.87 7.29 -27.03
CA ASN A 110 3.23 8.51 -27.48
C ASN A 110 3.19 9.57 -26.35
N PRO A 111 3.13 10.88 -26.67
CA PRO A 111 3.24 11.94 -25.65
C PRO A 111 2.14 11.90 -24.57
N LEU A 112 0.91 11.56 -24.94
CA LEU A 112 -0.22 11.47 -24.00
C LEU A 112 0.03 10.38 -22.96
N LEU A 113 0.37 9.18 -23.42
CA LEU A 113 0.64 8.04 -22.55
C LEU A 113 1.86 8.29 -21.66
N ARG A 114 2.92 8.86 -22.22
CA ARG A 114 4.09 9.28 -21.43
C ARG A 114 3.70 10.23 -20.30
N SER A 115 2.88 11.24 -20.59
CA SER A 115 2.40 12.20 -19.59
C SER A 115 1.57 11.53 -18.49
N MET A 116 0.65 10.64 -18.86
CA MET A 116 -0.15 9.87 -17.90
C MET A 116 0.71 8.99 -17.01
N LEU A 117 1.67 8.25 -17.58
CA LEU A 117 2.57 7.40 -16.80
C LEU A 117 3.54 8.21 -15.93
N SER A 118 3.98 9.39 -16.36
CA SER A 118 4.73 10.32 -15.49
C SER A 118 3.92 10.65 -14.24
N ARG A 119 2.62 10.96 -14.40
CA ARG A 119 1.74 11.26 -13.27
C ARG A 119 1.56 10.07 -12.35
N VAL A 120 1.34 8.87 -12.90
CA VAL A 120 1.26 7.63 -12.10
C VAL A 120 2.57 7.41 -11.35
N LEU A 121 3.72 7.60 -11.99
CA LEU A 121 5.03 7.40 -11.38
C LEU A 121 5.28 8.38 -10.22
N GLU A 122 5.03 9.67 -10.42
CA GLU A 122 5.16 10.70 -9.38
C GLU A 122 4.31 10.36 -8.14
N GLU A 123 3.04 10.02 -8.38
CA GLU A 123 2.12 9.68 -7.29
C GLU A 123 2.50 8.35 -6.62
N SER A 124 3.03 7.38 -7.38
CA SER A 124 3.53 6.12 -6.80
C SER A 124 4.73 6.36 -5.88
N GLN A 125 5.64 7.24 -6.30
CA GLN A 125 6.78 7.65 -5.47
C GLN A 125 6.33 8.39 -4.21
N ARG A 126 5.28 9.22 -4.29
CA ARG A 126 4.68 9.85 -3.12
C ARG A 126 4.11 8.81 -2.15
N VAL A 127 3.35 7.83 -2.64
CA VAL A 127 2.77 6.75 -1.82
C VAL A 127 3.85 5.92 -1.14
N LEU A 128 4.92 5.56 -1.86
CA LEU A 128 6.09 4.86 -1.27
C LEU A 128 6.86 5.74 -0.27
N ALA A 129 6.90 7.06 -0.46
CA ALA A 129 7.48 7.94 0.54
C ALA A 129 6.61 8.02 1.81
N GLU A 130 5.28 8.00 1.66
CA GLU A 130 4.34 7.94 2.78
C GLU A 130 4.45 6.61 3.55
N SER A 131 4.71 5.49 2.85
CA SER A 131 4.90 4.17 3.46
C SER A 131 6.07 4.14 4.45
N LYS A 132 7.12 4.95 4.24
CA LYS A 132 8.25 5.09 5.19
C LYS A 132 7.85 5.53 6.60
N ARG A 133 6.69 6.19 6.77
CA ARG A 133 6.16 6.49 8.11
C ARG A 133 5.64 5.23 8.80
N LEU A 134 5.02 4.35 8.02
CA LEU A 134 4.53 3.06 8.50
C LEU A 134 5.68 2.09 8.74
N ASP A 135 6.75 2.12 7.93
CA ASP A 135 7.96 1.33 8.17
C ASP A 135 8.55 1.57 9.58
N ARG A 136 8.65 2.84 10.01
CA ARG A 136 9.11 3.19 11.37
C ARG A 136 8.17 2.69 12.46
N LEU A 137 6.87 2.62 12.20
CA LEU A 137 5.92 2.03 13.14
C LEU A 137 6.13 0.51 13.21
N ILE A 138 6.37 -0.12 12.06
CA ILE A 138 6.62 -1.55 11.95
C ILE A 138 7.91 -1.96 12.66
N GLU A 139 8.99 -1.20 12.52
CA GLU A 139 10.23 -1.40 13.28
C GLU A 139 9.95 -1.44 14.80
N LYS A 140 9.20 -0.46 15.31
CA LYS A 140 8.79 -0.40 16.72
C LYS A 140 7.86 -1.54 17.14
N ILE A 141 7.06 -2.04 16.21
CA ILE A 141 6.20 -3.20 16.46
C ILE A 141 7.09 -4.42 16.60
N LEU A 142 7.99 -4.68 15.65
CA LEU A 142 8.91 -5.83 15.64
C LEU A 142 9.80 -5.93 16.88
N GLU A 143 10.15 -4.81 17.52
CA GLU A 143 10.86 -4.79 18.81
C GLU A 143 10.04 -5.37 19.99
N LYS A 144 8.72 -5.49 19.82
CA LYS A 144 7.75 -5.85 20.87
C LYS A 144 6.96 -7.12 20.57
N VAL A 145 6.94 -7.55 19.30
CA VAL A 145 6.34 -8.83 18.86
C VAL A 145 7.36 -9.93 18.80
#